data_AF-A0A8C6I640-F1
#
_entry.id   AF-A0A8C6I640-F1
#
_cell.length_a   1.000
_cell.length_b   1.000
_cell.length_c   1.000
_cell.angle_alpha   90.00
_cell.angle_beta   90.00
_cell.angle_gamma   90.00
#
_symmetry.space_group_name_H-M   'P 1'
#
loop_
_entity.id
_entity.type
_entity.pdbx_description
1 polymer ?
#
loop_
_entity_poly.entity_id
_entity_poly.type
_entity_poly.pdbx_seq_one_letter_code
_entity_poly.pdbx_strand_id
1 'polypeptide(L)'
;MAGLPRRIIKETQSLLAEPVPGIKAEPDESNVRYFHVVIAGPQDSPFEEGAFKLELFLPEEYPMAAPKISGPQHYRSAQFCYQSRLC
;
A
#
# COMPACT_ATOMS: atom_id res chain seq x y z
N MET A 1 -18.81 -9.46 -19.04
CA MET A 1 -18.39 -9.21 -17.65
C MET A 1 -16.97 -9.74 -17.52
N ALA A 2 -15.96 -8.87 -17.60
CA ALA A 2 -14.58 -9.27 -17.35
C ALA A 2 -14.51 -9.69 -15.89
N GLY A 3 -14.50 -11.01 -15.64
CA GLY A 3 -14.47 -11.56 -14.31
C GLY A 3 -13.27 -11.01 -13.56
N LEU A 4 -13.51 -10.49 -12.36
CA LEU A 4 -12.43 -9.98 -11.54
C LEU A 4 -11.41 -11.10 -11.30
N PRO A 5 -10.10 -10.81 -11.43
CA PRO A 5 -9.08 -11.80 -11.20
C PRO A 5 -9.26 -12.38 -9.80
N ARG A 6 -9.49 -13.70 -9.70
CA ARG A 6 -9.68 -14.43 -8.42
C ARG A 6 -8.59 -14.12 -7.39
N ARG A 7 -7.40 -13.73 -7.88
CA ARG A 7 -6.27 -13.30 -7.07
C ARG A 7 -6.55 -12.04 -6.26
N ILE A 8 -7.14 -11.00 -6.87
CA ILE A 8 -7.40 -9.72 -6.19
C ILE A 8 -8.37 -9.94 -5.03
N ILE A 9 -9.46 -10.66 -5.27
CA ILE A 9 -10.46 -10.98 -4.24
C ILE A 9 -9.82 -11.71 -3.06
N LYS A 10 -8.93 -12.67 -3.33
CA LYS A 10 -8.23 -13.44 -2.29
C LYS A 10 -7.26 -12.58 -1.48
N GLU A 11 -6.51 -11.69 -2.12
CA GLU A 11 -5.61 -10.76 -1.44
C GLU A 11 -6.39 -9.77 -0.58
N THR A 12 -7.47 -9.18 -1.12
CA THR A 12 -8.36 -8.30 -0.36
C THR A 12 -8.94 -9.02 0.87
N GLN A 13 -9.41 -10.25 0.70
CA GLN A 13 -9.94 -11.04 1.82
C GLN A 13 -8.87 -11.35 2.87
N SER A 14 -7.63 -11.63 2.44
CA SER A 14 -6.53 -11.91 3.36
C SER A 14 -6.10 -10.65 4.13
N LEU A 15 -6.05 -9.49 3.47
CA LEU A 15 -5.78 -8.21 4.10
C LEU A 15 -6.87 -7.81 5.11
N LEU A 16 -8.14 -8.11 4.81
CA LEU A 16 -9.25 -7.90 5.72
C LEU A 16 -9.22 -8.86 6.93
N ALA A 17 -8.82 -10.11 6.70
CA ALA A 17 -8.73 -11.12 7.75
C ALA A 17 -7.52 -10.89 8.68
N GLU A 18 -6.40 -10.44 8.12
CA GLU A 18 -5.13 -10.24 8.82
C GLU A 18 -4.59 -8.82 8.56
N PRO A 19 -5.17 -7.79 9.22
CA PRO A 19 -4.67 -6.43 9.09
C PRO A 19 -3.28 -6.32 9.72
N VAL A 20 -2.31 -5.86 8.95
CA VAL A 20 -0.94 -5.67 9.42
C VAL A 20 -0.91 -4.46 10.38
N PRO A 21 -0.29 -4.57 11.56
CA PRO A 21 -0.19 -3.46 12.49
C PRO A 21 0.54 -2.29 11.84
N GLY A 22 -0.13 -1.12 11.81
CA GLY A 22 0.41 0.08 11.17
C GLY A 22 0.18 0.17 9.65
N ILE A 23 -0.47 -0.80 9.01
CA ILE A 23 -0.82 -0.72 7.58
C ILE A 23 -2.30 -1.04 7.42
N LYS A 24 -3.05 -0.09 6.89
CA LYS A 24 -4.47 -0.27 6.53
C LYS A 24 -4.57 -0.24 5.01
N ALA A 25 -5.18 -1.24 4.40
CA ALA A 25 -5.40 -1.26 2.96
C ALA A 25 -6.88 -1.50 2.69
N GLU A 26 -7.53 -0.55 2.03
CA GLU A 26 -8.96 -0.56 1.75
C GLU A 26 -9.16 -0.51 0.22
N PRO A 27 -9.83 -1.50 -0.39
CA PRO A 27 -10.19 -1.44 -1.79
C PRO A 27 -11.25 -0.35 -2.02
N ASP A 28 -11.23 0.27 -3.19
CA ASP A 28 -12.30 1.17 -3.61
C ASP A 28 -13.54 0.37 -4.08
N GLU A 29 -14.73 0.82 -3.69
CA GLU A 29 -16.00 0.14 -4.01
C GLU A 29 -16.40 0.29 -5.49
N SER A 30 -15.99 1.39 -6.12
CA SER A 30 -16.25 1.67 -7.55
C SER A 30 -15.23 0.93 -8.43
N ASN A 31 -13.99 0.80 -7.97
CA ASN A 31 -12.93 0.13 -8.69
C ASN A 31 -12.05 -0.72 -7.78
N VAL A 32 -12.32 -2.02 -7.73
CA VAL A 32 -11.51 -3.01 -7.01
C VAL A 32 -10.07 -3.20 -7.53
N ARG A 33 -9.67 -2.48 -8.59
CA ARG A 33 -8.26 -2.36 -9.00
C ARG A 33 -7.54 -1.22 -8.27
N TYR A 34 -8.29 -0.39 -7.57
CA TYR A 34 -7.81 0.74 -6.79
C TYR A 34 -7.84 0.39 -5.31
N PHE A 35 -6.74 0.71 -4.63
CA PHE A 35 -6.58 0.45 -3.22
C PHE A 35 -6.02 1.69 -2.54
N HIS A 36 -6.71 2.12 -1.49
CA HIS A 36 -6.25 3.14 -0.58
C HIS A 36 -5.47 2.47 0.55
N VAL A 37 -4.18 2.72 0.61
CA VAL A 37 -3.31 2.17 1.65
C VAL A 37 -2.89 3.30 2.57
N VAL A 38 -3.13 3.17 3.87
CA VAL A 38 -2.66 4.09 4.90
C VAL A 38 -1.62 3.38 5.74
N ILE A 39 -0.39 3.86 5.68
CA ILE A 39 0.73 3.35 6.46
C ILE A 39 1.01 4.32 7.60
N ALA A 40 0.90 3.87 8.83
CA ALA A 40 1.47 4.55 9.99
C ALA A 40 2.99 4.47 9.91
N GLY A 41 3.67 5.57 10.20
CA GLY A 41 5.12 5.58 10.19
C GLY A 41 5.69 4.61 11.26
N PRO A 42 6.87 4.05 11.00
CA PRO A 42 7.46 3.08 11.90
C PRO A 42 7.81 3.72 13.25
N GLN A 43 7.61 2.92 14.30
CA GLN A 43 8.18 3.14 15.62
C GLN A 43 9.70 3.19 15.43
N ASP A 44 10.42 4.17 15.98
CA ASP A 44 11.84 4.52 15.71
C ASP A 44 12.14 5.50 14.56
N SER A 45 11.14 6.17 13.99
CA SER A 45 11.37 7.25 13.01
C SER A 45 10.75 8.56 13.47
N PRO A 46 11.21 9.73 12.99
CA PRO A 46 10.54 11.02 13.26
C PRO A 46 9.11 11.06 12.69
N PHE A 47 8.69 10.02 11.98
CA PHE A 47 7.37 9.84 11.42
C PHE A 47 6.52 8.83 12.19
N GLU A 48 6.90 8.41 13.40
CA GLU A 48 6.15 7.45 14.25
C GLU A 48 4.67 7.84 14.44
N GLU A 49 4.37 9.13 14.48
CA GLU A 49 2.99 9.66 14.55
C GLU A 49 2.41 10.09 13.18
N GLY A 50 3.15 9.90 12.10
CA GLY A 50 2.75 10.24 10.75
C GLY A 50 1.89 9.17 10.08
N ALA A 51 0.77 9.56 9.48
CA ALA A 51 -0.04 8.67 8.64
C ALA A 51 0.19 8.99 7.15
N PHE A 52 0.74 8.04 6.40
CA PHE A 52 1.01 8.16 4.98
C PHE A 52 -0.09 7.51 4.17
N LYS A 53 -0.78 8.32 3.38
CA LYS A 53 -1.78 7.86 2.42
C LYS A 53 -1.08 7.51 1.11
N LEU A 54 -1.30 6.30 0.63
CA LEU A 54 -0.75 5.71 -0.57
C LEU A 54 -1.91 5.23 -1.43
N GLU A 55 -1.73 5.35 -2.73
CA GLU A 55 -2.72 4.90 -3.70
C GLU A 55 -2.07 3.81 -4.55
N LEU A 56 -2.71 2.65 -4.60
CA LEU A 56 -2.24 1.51 -5.35
C LEU A 56 -3.23 1.22 -6.47
N PHE A 57 -2.70 1.19 -7.69
CA PHE A 57 -3.44 0.96 -8.91
C PHE A 57 -2.95 -0.34 -9.59
N LEU A 58 -3.87 -1.29 -9.78
CA LEU A 58 -3.63 -2.54 -10.48
C LEU A 58 -3.98 -2.40 -11.97
N PRO A 59 -2.98 -2.45 -12.88
CA PRO A 59 -3.25 -2.48 -14.30
C PRO A 59 -3.96 -3.77 -14.73
N GLU A 60 -4.53 -3.79 -15.93
CA GLU A 60 -5.22 -4.96 -16.48
C GLU A 60 -4.30 -6.16 -16.70
N GLU A 61 -3.01 -5.92 -16.91
CA GLU A 61 -1.97 -6.94 -17.07
C GLU A 61 -1.54 -7.61 -15.75
N TYR A 62 -2.14 -7.28 -14.61
CA TYR A 62 -1.84 -7.96 -13.35
C TYR A 62 -2.30 -9.43 -13.40
N PRO A 63 -1.47 -10.42 -12.98
CA PRO A 63 -0.22 -10.30 -12.22
C PRO A 63 1.07 -10.27 -13.05
N MET A 64 1.00 -10.23 -14.39
CA MET A 64 2.20 -10.12 -15.25
C MET A 64 2.87 -8.75 -15.14
N ALA A 65 2.08 -7.68 -14.99
CA ALA A 65 2.58 -6.34 -14.69
C ALA A 65 2.47 -6.01 -13.20
N ALA A 66 3.48 -5.31 -12.67
CA ALA A 66 3.50 -4.87 -11.28
C ALA A 66 2.43 -3.78 -11.01
N PRO A 67 1.88 -3.73 -9.78
CA PRO A 67 1.01 -2.63 -9.37
C PRO A 67 1.76 -1.29 -9.43
N LYS A 68 1.06 -0.25 -9.84
CA LYS A 68 1.55 1.13 -9.72
C LYS A 68 1.19 1.63 -8.33
N ILE A 69 2.18 2.11 -7.59
CA ILE A 69 1.97 2.75 -6.29
C ILE A 69 2.32 4.22 -6.46
N SER A 70 1.33 5.09 -6.27
CA SER A 70 1.53 6.53 -6.18
C SER A 70 1.43 6.94 -4.70
N GLY A 71 2.57 7.31 -4.14
CA GLY A 71 2.67 7.82 -2.78
C GLY A 71 3.23 9.23 -2.73
N PRO A 72 3.03 9.95 -1.61
CA PRO A 72 3.67 11.23 -1.40
C PRO A 72 5.20 11.08 -1.47
N GLN A 73 5.86 12.02 -2.16
CA GLN A 73 7.32 12.07 -2.38
C GLN A 73 8.14 11.92 -1.08
N HIS A 74 7.57 12.27 0.07
CA HIS A 74 8.16 12.16 1.41
C HIS A 74 8.50 10.72 1.85
N TYR A 75 7.93 9.68 1.20
CA TYR A 75 8.33 8.29 1.48
C TYR A 75 9.78 8.02 1.09
N ARG A 76 10.29 8.63 0.00
CA ARG A 76 11.70 8.49 -0.40
C ARG A 76 12.67 9.14 0.59
N SER A 77 12.29 10.25 1.21
CA SER A 77 13.13 10.91 2.22
C SER A 77 13.07 10.21 3.59
N ALA A 78 11.94 9.58 3.94
CA ALA A 78 11.84 8.74 5.13
C ALA A 78 12.70 7.47 5.03
N GLN A 79 12.71 6.83 3.85
CA GLN A 79 13.57 5.67 3.58
C GLN A 79 15.07 6.05 3.58
N PHE A 80 15.40 7.28 3.15
CA PHE A 80 16.76 7.83 3.25
C PHE A 80 17.16 8.07 4.72
N CYS A 81 16.28 8.61 5.57
CA CYS A 81 16.57 8.76 7.01
C CYS A 81 16.76 7.42 7.74
N TYR A 82 16.05 6.36 7.34
CA TYR A 82 16.23 5.02 7.91
C TYR A 82 17.59 4.41 7.54
N GLN A 83 18.07 4.58 6.30
CA GLN A 83 19.40 4.09 5.90
C GLN A 83 20.56 4.98 6.38
N SER A 84 20.35 6.28 6.60
CA SER A 84 21.40 7.22 7.02
C SER A 84 21.77 7.15 8.50
N ARG A 85 21.27 6.18 9.27
CA ARG A 85 21.80 5.84 10.61
C ARG A 85 23.05 4.94 10.57
N LEU A 86 23.68 4.78 9.41
CA LEU A 86 25.09 4.44 9.29
C LEU A 86 25.85 5.62 8.69
N CYS A 87 26.36 6.50 9.56
CA CYS A 87 27.56 7.33 9.41
C CYS A 87 27.85 7.95 10.78
#